data_AF-A0AAD7I6Z5-F1
#
_entry.id   AF-A0AAD7I6Z5-F1
#
_cell.length_a   1.000
_cell.length_b   1.000
_cell.length_c   1.000
_cell.angle_alpha   90.00
_cell.angle_beta   90.00
_cell.angle_gamma   90.00
#
_symmetry.space_group_name_H-M   'P 1'
#
loop_
_entity.id
_entity.type
_entity.pdbx_description
1 polymer ?
#
loop_
_entity_poly.entity_id
_entity_poly.type
_entity_poly.pdbx_seq_one_letter_code
_entity_poly.pdbx_strand_id
1 'polypeptide(L)'
;MPQMPPEDRKRGRPRKEIDQDFLADDATQMQRMNRFLDYILELEPLIDGFQHIQHPTLLQTAVNTKLDFLLPFREHGPSRVTHGVLEVLFIQDTRRPGLGCSSATSTTYVSAWDAECAKYTSPPEFFFCNPWAYSKRKSKRSESLVTEYWAAIHVPDCPNWEANTANGNYAFKSCYDFLKQTSPSRFQEIGPLAGFLLAGDFSYTGVVQSPTVDDVGEIIRGINTGGVKGLELLGLVRPREKGTGRAFKMASMVEVKAGFSKLQGFLDTKLTAAQKAHMIFDPIMSENSGCKLTRVVKAKMFVI
;
A
#
# COMPACT_ATOMS: atom_id res chain seq x y z
N MET A 1 -53.00 -46.31 -15.18
CA MET A 1 -51.84 -45.40 -14.98
C MET A 1 -51.93 -44.82 -13.58
N PRO A 2 -50.96 -45.05 -12.68
CA PRO A 2 -51.03 -44.55 -11.31
C PRO A 2 -50.67 -43.07 -11.25
N GLN A 3 -51.46 -42.28 -10.52
CA GLN A 3 -51.22 -40.86 -10.25
C GLN A 3 -50.02 -40.69 -9.30
N MET A 4 -49.06 -39.86 -9.71
CA MET A 4 -47.94 -39.43 -8.87
C MET A 4 -48.40 -38.47 -7.77
N PRO A 5 -47.84 -38.56 -6.55
CA PRO A 5 -48.16 -37.65 -5.46
C PRO A 5 -47.49 -36.26 -5.65
N PRO A 6 -48.03 -35.20 -5.03
CA PRO A 6 -47.55 -33.83 -5.24
C PRO A 6 -46.20 -33.61 -4.55
N GLU A 7 -45.29 -32.93 -5.25
CA GLU A 7 -43.98 -32.52 -4.75
C GLU A 7 -44.07 -31.67 -3.48
N ASP A 8 -43.28 -32.08 -2.49
CA ASP A 8 -42.99 -31.34 -1.27
C ASP A 8 -42.45 -29.94 -1.59
N ARG A 9 -43.27 -28.92 -1.30
CA ARG A 9 -42.84 -27.52 -1.30
C ARG A 9 -41.71 -27.35 -0.30
N LYS A 10 -40.49 -27.17 -0.82
CA LYS A 10 -39.30 -26.77 -0.07
C LYS A 10 -39.64 -25.59 0.84
N ARG A 11 -39.69 -25.85 2.15
CA ARG A 11 -39.81 -24.84 3.20
C ARG A 11 -38.64 -23.86 3.05
N GLY A 12 -38.93 -22.65 2.57
CA GLY A 12 -37.97 -21.56 2.58
C GLY A 12 -37.50 -21.32 4.01
N ARG A 13 -36.19 -21.41 4.25
CA ARG A 13 -35.62 -20.99 5.54
C ARG A 13 -35.96 -19.51 5.73
N PRO A 14 -36.45 -19.11 6.92
CA PRO A 14 -36.65 -17.70 7.21
C PRO A 14 -35.33 -16.96 7.01
N ARG A 15 -35.38 -15.90 6.21
CA ARG A 15 -34.28 -14.96 5.98
C ARG A 15 -34.01 -14.33 7.35
N LYS A 16 -32.89 -14.66 8.00
CA LYS A 16 -32.47 -13.98 9.23
C LYS A 16 -32.50 -12.49 8.94
N GLU A 17 -33.31 -11.75 9.69
CA GLU A 17 -33.28 -10.29 9.71
C GLU A 17 -31.83 -9.89 10.02
N ILE A 18 -31.30 -9.00 9.18
CA ILE A 18 -29.93 -8.53 9.28
C ILE A 18 -29.91 -7.57 10.47
N ASP A 19 -29.25 -7.97 11.55
CA ASP A 19 -28.95 -7.13 12.70
C ASP A 19 -28.32 -5.82 12.21
N GLN A 20 -28.96 -4.69 12.50
CA GLN A 20 -28.52 -3.37 12.02
C GLN A 20 -27.31 -2.83 12.80
N ASP A 21 -26.97 -3.41 13.95
CA ASP A 21 -25.90 -2.96 14.86
C ASP A 21 -24.61 -3.79 14.73
N PHE A 22 -24.12 -3.98 13.52
CA PHE A 22 -22.84 -4.69 13.32
C PHE A 22 -21.63 -3.81 13.67
N LEU A 23 -21.71 -2.49 13.47
CA LEU A 23 -20.60 -1.61 13.81
C LEU A 23 -20.39 -1.64 15.32
N ALA A 24 -19.15 -1.78 15.75
CA ALA A 24 -18.81 -1.67 17.16
C ALA A 24 -19.34 -0.33 17.68
N ASP A 25 -19.83 -0.28 18.92
CA ASP A 25 -20.22 0.99 19.52
C ASP A 25 -19.04 1.99 19.50
N ASP A 26 -19.36 3.28 19.59
CA ASP A 26 -18.34 4.33 19.47
C ASP A 26 -17.23 4.19 20.52
N ALA A 27 -17.54 3.69 21.72
CA ALA A 27 -16.56 3.46 22.77
C ALA A 27 -15.56 2.36 22.39
N THR A 28 -16.04 1.26 21.83
CA THR A 28 -15.25 0.13 21.36
C THR A 28 -14.40 0.54 20.15
N GLN A 29 -14.96 1.30 19.20
CA GLN A 29 -14.18 1.84 18.07
C GLN A 29 -13.06 2.75 18.57
N MET A 30 -13.37 3.65 19.50
CA MET A 30 -12.38 4.56 20.09
C MET A 30 -11.27 3.78 20.82
N GLN A 31 -11.62 2.76 21.60
CA GLN A 31 -10.65 1.89 22.25
C GLN A 31 -9.71 1.25 21.22
N ARG A 32 -10.23 0.68 20.14
CA ARG A 32 -9.42 0.06 19.08
C ARG A 32 -8.52 1.05 18.36
N MET A 33 -9.01 2.27 18.08
CA MET A 33 -8.20 3.34 17.51
C MET A 33 -7.09 3.80 18.47
N ASN A 34 -7.34 3.88 19.77
CA ASN A 34 -6.29 4.14 20.77
C ASN A 34 -5.23 3.03 20.77
N ARG A 35 -5.64 1.74 20.72
CA ARG A 35 -4.69 0.63 20.60
C ARG A 35 -3.88 0.69 19.31
N PHE A 36 -4.48 1.15 18.23
CA PHE A 36 -3.75 1.38 16.98
C PHE A 36 -2.75 2.54 17.07
N LEU A 37 -3.09 3.61 17.80
CA LEU A 37 -2.13 4.67 18.12
C LEU A 37 -0.98 4.12 18.97
N ASP A 38 -1.26 3.33 20.02
CA ASP A 38 -0.22 2.69 20.83
C ASP A 38 0.73 1.87 19.96
N TYR A 39 0.19 1.09 19.01
CA TYR A 39 0.95 0.33 18.03
C TYR A 39 1.88 1.22 17.18
N ILE A 40 1.39 2.36 16.69
CA ILE A 40 2.19 3.32 15.90
C ILE A 40 3.30 3.89 16.77
N LEU A 41 2.97 4.40 17.96
CA LEU A 41 3.93 5.06 18.85
C LEU A 41 4.97 4.08 19.40
N GLU A 42 4.60 2.83 19.68
CA GLU A 42 5.54 1.79 20.10
C GLU A 42 6.58 1.50 19.02
N LEU A 43 6.21 1.64 17.73
CA LEU A 43 7.12 1.38 16.62
C LEU A 43 7.90 2.61 16.14
N GLU A 44 7.48 3.82 16.50
CA GLU A 44 8.13 5.09 16.10
C GLU A 44 9.65 5.07 16.34
N PRO A 45 10.19 4.60 17.48
CA PRO A 45 11.64 4.59 17.72
C PRO A 45 12.45 3.71 16.74
N LEU A 46 11.79 2.82 15.99
CA LEU A 46 12.48 2.01 14.97
C LEU A 46 12.93 2.85 13.77
N ILE A 47 12.37 4.04 13.57
CA ILE A 47 12.75 4.98 12.51
C ILE A 47 14.22 5.40 12.67
N ASP A 48 14.64 5.71 13.90
CA ASP A 48 16.01 6.09 14.22
C ASP A 48 17.00 4.91 14.15
N GLY A 49 16.46 3.70 14.12
CA GLY A 49 17.20 2.45 14.02
C GLY A 49 17.27 1.68 15.34
N PHE A 50 17.14 0.36 15.22
CA PHE A 50 17.01 -0.57 16.36
C PHE A 50 18.16 -0.49 17.37
N GLN A 51 19.36 -0.10 16.94
CA GLN A 51 20.54 0.04 17.80
C GLN A 51 20.39 1.10 18.90
N HIS A 52 19.43 2.02 18.77
CA HIS A 52 19.18 3.08 19.76
C HIS A 52 18.17 2.66 20.84
N ILE A 53 17.58 1.46 20.74
CA ILE A 53 16.57 0.97 21.69
C ILE A 53 17.23 0.08 22.74
N GLN A 54 17.29 0.57 23.99
CA GLN A 54 17.94 -0.17 25.09
C GLN A 54 17.18 -1.43 25.51
N HIS A 55 15.85 -1.38 25.50
CA HIS A 55 14.98 -2.46 25.95
C HIS A 55 13.84 -2.69 24.95
N PRO A 56 14.12 -3.34 23.81
CA PRO A 56 13.13 -3.50 22.76
C PRO A 56 11.98 -4.39 23.22
N THR A 57 10.74 -3.99 22.89
CA THR A 57 9.56 -4.81 23.15
C THR A 57 9.54 -6.06 22.25
N LEU A 58 8.64 -7.00 22.55
CA LEU A 58 8.42 -8.16 21.68
C LEU A 58 7.96 -7.75 20.28
N LEU A 59 7.10 -6.74 20.20
CA LEU A 59 6.63 -6.21 18.93
C LEU A 59 7.78 -5.54 18.16
N GLN A 60 8.55 -4.66 18.79
CA GLN A 60 9.70 -3.99 18.16
C GLN A 60 10.72 -5.01 17.65
N THR A 61 11.04 -6.03 18.46
CA THR A 61 11.94 -7.12 18.08
C THR A 61 11.41 -7.87 16.86
N ALA A 62 10.12 -8.23 16.85
CA ALA A 62 9.50 -8.92 15.73
C ALA A 62 9.48 -8.08 14.45
N VAL A 63 9.12 -6.80 14.54
CA VAL A 63 9.09 -5.86 13.41
C VAL A 63 10.49 -5.66 12.84
N ASN A 64 11.52 -5.52 13.68
CA ASN A 64 12.90 -5.35 13.25
C ASN A 64 13.41 -6.52 12.39
N THR A 65 12.90 -7.74 12.57
CA THR A 65 13.29 -8.88 11.70
C THR A 65 12.79 -8.74 10.26
N LYS A 66 11.74 -7.93 10.02
CA LYS A 66 11.07 -7.79 8.72
C LYS A 66 10.49 -6.39 8.52
N LEU A 67 11.34 -5.36 8.60
CA LEU A 67 10.93 -3.95 8.57
C LEU A 67 10.04 -3.62 7.36
N ASP A 68 10.43 -3.95 6.12
CA ASP A 68 9.60 -3.69 4.93
C ASP A 68 8.21 -4.36 4.99
N PHE A 69 8.13 -5.49 5.70
CA PHE A 69 6.91 -6.27 5.78
C PHE A 69 5.98 -5.82 6.91
N LEU A 70 6.52 -5.34 8.04
CA LEU A 70 5.79 -5.09 9.28
C LEU A 70 5.82 -3.64 9.78
N LEU A 71 6.81 -2.83 9.38
CA LEU A 71 6.91 -1.43 9.82
C LEU A 71 5.77 -0.60 9.20
N PRO A 72 5.01 0.17 10.02
CA PRO A 72 3.91 1.01 9.55
C PRO A 72 4.39 2.20 8.71
N PHE A 73 5.63 2.66 8.93
CA PHE A 73 6.19 3.82 8.25
C PHE A 73 6.86 3.42 6.95
N ARG A 74 6.10 3.49 5.86
CA ARG A 74 6.55 3.04 4.54
C ARG A 74 7.90 3.64 4.16
N GLU A 75 8.05 4.95 4.28
CA GLU A 75 9.25 5.68 3.85
C GLU A 75 10.50 5.38 4.69
N HIS A 76 10.34 4.75 5.85
CA HIS A 76 11.44 4.30 6.71
C HIS A 76 11.77 2.81 6.53
N GLY A 77 11.08 2.11 5.62
CA GLY A 77 11.43 0.74 5.27
C GLY A 77 12.85 0.66 4.68
N PRO A 78 13.64 -0.40 4.96
CA PRO A 78 14.96 -0.58 4.38
C PRO A 78 14.95 -0.43 2.86
N SER A 79 13.99 -1.05 2.18
CA SER A 79 13.79 -0.91 0.73
C SER A 79 13.50 0.51 0.24
N ARG A 80 13.30 1.49 1.11
CA ARG A 80 13.11 2.91 0.78
C ARG A 80 14.35 3.71 1.17
N VAL A 81 14.81 3.54 2.41
CA VAL A 81 15.97 4.27 2.95
C VAL A 81 17.26 3.87 2.23
N THR A 82 17.45 2.60 1.86
CA THR A 82 18.62 2.21 1.06
C THR A 82 18.64 2.91 -0.29
N HIS A 83 17.48 3.26 -0.86
CA HIS A 83 17.37 4.03 -2.11
C HIS A 83 17.35 5.55 -1.89
N GLY A 84 17.37 6.02 -0.64
CA GLY A 84 17.50 7.44 -0.29
C GLY A 84 18.93 7.84 0.08
N VAL A 85 19.76 6.86 0.47
CA VAL A 85 21.22 7.06 0.72
C VAL A 85 22.06 6.57 -0.46
N LEU A 86 21.51 5.69 -1.30
CA LEU A 86 22.01 5.48 -2.65
C LEU A 86 21.19 6.37 -3.58
N GLU A 87 21.84 7.35 -4.20
CA GLU A 87 21.41 7.84 -5.51
C GLU A 87 20.85 6.67 -6.32
N VAL A 88 19.56 6.76 -6.66
CA VAL A 88 18.76 5.82 -7.47
C VAL A 88 19.59 4.80 -8.23
N LEU A 89 19.82 3.63 -7.62
CA LEU A 89 20.31 2.43 -8.32
C LEU A 89 19.95 1.18 -7.51
N PHE A 90 19.37 0.23 -8.22
CA PHE A 90 18.72 -0.97 -7.70
C PHE A 90 19.66 -1.87 -6.86
N ILE A 91 19.03 -2.55 -5.90
CA ILE A 91 19.40 -3.82 -5.24
C ILE A 91 20.84 -4.28 -5.51
N GLN A 92 21.75 -3.95 -4.60
CA GLN A 92 22.69 -4.94 -4.07
C GLN A 92 23.11 -4.60 -2.64
N ASP A 93 23.15 -5.65 -1.83
CA ASP A 93 23.65 -5.70 -0.46
C ASP A 93 25.10 -5.22 -0.38
N THR A 94 25.32 -3.98 0.12
CA THR A 94 26.52 -3.63 0.88
C THR A 94 26.24 -2.47 1.87
N ARG A 95 26.34 -2.79 3.15
CA ARG A 95 26.71 -2.00 4.35
C ARG A 95 27.00 -0.47 4.13
N ARG A 96 26.27 0.37 4.91
CA ARG A 96 26.37 1.83 5.27
C ARG A 96 27.77 2.50 5.13
N PRO A 97 27.94 3.87 5.13
CA PRO A 97 27.03 4.95 5.59
C PRO A 97 26.98 6.29 4.78
N GLY A 98 25.88 7.07 4.95
CA GLY A 98 25.96 8.52 5.22
C GLY A 98 25.50 9.56 4.17
N LEU A 99 24.69 10.51 4.67
CA LEU A 99 24.50 11.93 4.27
C LEU A 99 23.68 12.32 3.01
N GLY A 100 22.65 13.14 3.27
CA GLY A 100 22.43 14.42 2.58
C GLY A 100 21.59 14.38 1.30
N CYS A 101 20.30 14.65 1.44
CA CYS A 101 19.45 14.99 0.30
C CYS A 101 19.85 16.38 -0.22
N SER A 102 20.57 16.43 -1.34
CA SER A 102 20.67 17.62 -2.18
C SER A 102 20.14 17.31 -3.56
N SER A 103 19.14 18.09 -3.95
CA SER A 103 18.60 18.20 -5.31
C SER A 103 19.72 18.34 -6.34
N ALA A 104 20.17 17.22 -6.91
CA ALA A 104 21.05 17.19 -8.07
C ALA A 104 20.26 16.70 -9.29
N THR A 105 20.43 17.43 -10.36
CA THR A 105 19.87 17.31 -11.71
C THR A 105 19.89 15.91 -12.34
N SER A 106 18.83 15.63 -13.11
CA SER A 106 18.51 14.42 -13.91
C SER A 106 19.65 13.79 -14.74
N THR A 107 20.70 14.52 -15.11
CA THR A 107 21.76 14.02 -16.02
C THR A 107 22.82 13.15 -15.34
N THR A 108 23.10 13.34 -14.05
CA THR A 108 24.13 12.56 -13.33
C THR A 108 23.69 11.11 -13.12
N TYR A 109 22.40 10.88 -12.90
CA TYR A 109 21.84 9.54 -12.63
C TYR A 109 21.93 8.59 -13.82
N VAL A 110 21.67 9.08 -15.05
CA VAL A 110 21.71 8.23 -16.25
C VAL A 110 23.14 7.80 -16.56
N SER A 111 24.12 8.72 -16.47
CA SER A 111 25.52 8.37 -16.72
C SER A 111 26.12 7.41 -15.67
N ALA A 112 25.71 7.54 -14.40
CA ALA A 112 26.10 6.60 -13.35
C ALA A 112 25.48 5.22 -13.57
N TRP A 113 24.21 5.16 -13.98
CA TRP A 113 23.53 3.93 -14.38
C TRP A 113 24.23 3.25 -15.56
N ASP A 114 24.53 4.02 -16.62
CA ASP A 114 25.21 3.51 -17.80
C ASP A 114 26.60 2.97 -17.46
N ALA A 115 27.35 3.67 -16.60
CA ALA A 115 28.67 3.24 -16.13
C ALA A 115 28.61 1.96 -15.28
N GLU A 116 27.57 1.78 -14.46
CA GLU A 116 27.35 0.55 -13.70
C GLU A 116 26.95 -0.61 -14.61
N CYS A 117 25.99 -0.40 -15.52
CA CYS A 117 25.60 -1.40 -16.51
C CYS A 117 26.78 -1.84 -17.38
N ALA A 118 27.68 -0.91 -17.74
CA ALA A 118 28.88 -1.22 -18.52
C ALA A 118 29.86 -2.17 -17.81
N LYS A 119 29.77 -2.35 -16.48
CA LYS A 119 30.56 -3.36 -15.74
C LYS A 119 30.11 -4.79 -16.04
N TYR A 120 28.91 -4.98 -16.57
CA TYR A 120 28.35 -6.29 -16.86
C TYR A 120 28.37 -6.54 -18.36
N THR A 121 29.17 -7.52 -18.81
CA THR A 121 29.31 -7.85 -20.23
C THR A 121 28.10 -8.63 -20.78
N SER A 122 27.38 -9.33 -19.90
CA SER A 122 26.14 -10.06 -20.18
C SER A 122 25.40 -10.30 -18.87
N PRO A 123 24.83 -9.24 -18.26
CA PRO A 123 24.08 -9.39 -17.02
C PRO A 123 22.92 -10.37 -17.24
N PRO A 124 22.67 -11.29 -16.31
CA PRO A 124 21.54 -12.20 -16.41
C PRO A 124 20.22 -11.43 -16.24
N GLU A 125 19.12 -11.90 -16.83
CA GLU A 125 17.83 -11.17 -16.85
C GLU A 125 17.33 -10.71 -15.47
N PHE A 126 17.64 -11.47 -14.41
CA PHE A 126 17.27 -11.10 -13.04
C PHE A 126 17.99 -9.85 -12.51
N PHE A 127 19.06 -9.42 -13.19
CA PHE A 127 19.78 -8.17 -12.94
C PHE A 127 18.87 -6.95 -13.22
N PHE A 128 18.16 -6.97 -14.36
CA PHE A 128 17.27 -5.89 -14.75
C PHE A 128 15.84 -6.08 -14.26
N CYS A 129 15.40 -7.34 -14.13
CA CYS A 129 14.03 -7.65 -13.76
C CYS A 129 13.99 -8.62 -12.58
N ASN A 130 13.62 -8.16 -11.39
CA ASN A 130 13.34 -9.08 -10.28
C ASN A 130 11.97 -9.76 -10.49
N PRO A 131 11.92 -11.05 -10.89
CA PRO A 131 10.65 -11.70 -11.20
C PRO A 131 9.80 -11.92 -9.94
N TRP A 132 10.38 -11.77 -8.75
CA TRP A 132 9.76 -11.91 -7.44
C TRP A 132 9.34 -10.59 -6.79
N ALA A 133 9.55 -9.45 -7.47
CA ALA A 133 9.17 -8.16 -6.90
C ALA A 133 7.69 -8.13 -6.50
N TYR A 134 7.36 -7.65 -5.30
CA TYR A 134 5.97 -7.42 -4.89
C TYR A 134 4.99 -8.62 -4.89
N SER A 135 5.41 -9.89 -5.02
CA SER A 135 4.68 -11.15 -4.66
C SER A 135 5.21 -12.38 -5.42
N LYS A 136 4.39 -13.43 -5.57
CA LYS A 136 4.73 -14.67 -6.29
C LYS A 136 5.23 -14.35 -7.69
N ARG A 137 6.23 -15.11 -8.14
CA ARG A 137 6.80 -15.02 -9.49
C ARG A 137 5.70 -14.94 -10.53
N LYS A 138 5.63 -13.81 -11.23
CA LYS A 138 4.81 -13.67 -12.42
C LYS A 138 5.68 -14.01 -13.62
N SER A 139 5.32 -15.06 -14.35
CA SER A 139 6.13 -15.63 -15.44
C SER A 139 6.35 -14.70 -16.62
N LYS A 140 5.68 -13.55 -16.66
CA LYS A 140 5.75 -12.59 -17.75
C LYS A 140 6.76 -11.47 -17.52
N ARG A 141 7.23 -11.27 -16.29
CA ARG A 141 8.23 -10.24 -15.98
C ARG A 141 9.57 -10.61 -16.59
N SER A 142 9.90 -9.86 -17.64
CA SER A 142 11.05 -10.07 -18.50
C SER A 142 11.47 -8.74 -19.10
N GLU A 143 12.71 -8.67 -19.59
CA GLU A 143 13.21 -7.49 -20.30
C GLU A 143 12.39 -7.17 -21.57
N SER A 144 11.78 -8.18 -22.21
CA SER A 144 10.98 -7.96 -23.42
C SER A 144 9.78 -7.04 -23.19
N LEU A 145 9.26 -6.97 -21.95
CA LEU A 145 8.16 -6.06 -21.61
C LEU A 145 8.57 -4.59 -21.65
N VAL A 146 9.87 -4.26 -21.58
CA VAL A 146 10.34 -2.86 -21.64
C VAL A 146 9.91 -2.22 -22.95
N THR A 147 10.12 -2.91 -24.08
CA THR A 147 9.69 -2.44 -25.40
C THR A 147 8.17 -2.29 -25.49
N GLU A 148 7.41 -3.22 -24.91
CA GLU A 148 5.94 -3.14 -24.86
C GLU A 148 5.47 -1.94 -24.05
N TYR A 149 6.09 -1.67 -22.90
CA TYR A 149 5.78 -0.51 -22.06
C TYR A 149 6.15 0.80 -22.76
N TRP A 150 7.31 0.85 -23.41
CA TRP A 150 7.74 2.02 -24.16
C TRP A 150 6.83 2.33 -25.35
N ALA A 151 6.31 1.30 -26.02
CA ALA A 151 5.29 1.50 -27.05
C ALA A 151 3.95 1.97 -26.44
N ALA A 152 3.55 1.43 -25.28
CA ALA A 152 2.29 1.73 -24.62
C ALA A 152 2.20 3.15 -24.04
N ILE A 153 3.34 3.81 -23.77
CA ILE A 153 3.35 5.24 -23.37
C ILE A 153 3.09 6.19 -24.54
N HIS A 154 3.31 5.76 -25.79
CA HIS A 154 3.19 6.59 -27.00
C HIS A 154 1.88 6.34 -27.79
N VAL A 155 0.83 5.82 -27.14
CA VAL A 155 -0.45 5.55 -27.80
C VAL A 155 -1.15 6.86 -28.20
N PRO A 156 -1.55 7.04 -29.47
CA PRO A 156 -2.34 8.19 -29.92
C PRO A 156 -3.58 8.40 -29.05
N ASP A 157 -3.97 9.65 -28.80
CA ASP A 157 -5.12 10.06 -27.98
C ASP A 157 -5.03 9.76 -26.47
N CYS A 158 -3.87 9.35 -25.98
CA CYS A 158 -3.59 9.36 -24.54
C CYS A 158 -2.69 10.53 -24.18
N PRO A 159 -3.02 11.32 -23.13
CA PRO A 159 -2.12 12.36 -22.68
C PRO A 159 -0.77 11.73 -22.28
N ASN A 160 0.30 12.18 -22.92
CA ASN A 160 1.64 11.69 -22.64
C ASN A 160 2.00 12.01 -21.17
N TRP A 161 2.79 11.12 -20.57
CA TRP A 161 3.16 11.25 -19.17
C TRP A 161 3.85 12.59 -18.92
N GLU A 162 4.73 12.99 -19.83
CA GLU A 162 5.52 14.21 -19.75
C GLU A 162 4.65 15.47 -19.71
N ALA A 163 3.60 15.61 -20.54
CA ALA A 163 2.73 16.79 -20.49
C ALA A 163 1.84 16.78 -19.25
N ASN A 164 1.41 15.61 -18.79
CA ASN A 164 0.63 15.49 -17.56
C ASN A 164 1.44 15.93 -16.33
N THR A 165 2.74 15.61 -16.30
CA THR A 165 3.59 15.85 -15.14
C THR A 165 4.49 17.08 -15.24
N ALA A 166 4.54 17.76 -16.40
CA ALA A 166 5.47 18.87 -16.66
C ALA A 166 5.49 19.97 -15.57
N ASN A 167 4.35 20.18 -14.90
CA ASN A 167 4.18 21.25 -13.92
C ASN A 167 3.95 20.73 -12.49
N GLY A 168 4.16 19.43 -12.20
CA GLY A 168 3.89 18.83 -10.88
C GLY A 168 2.41 18.86 -10.45
N ASN A 169 1.50 19.20 -11.37
CA ASN A 169 0.08 19.39 -11.10
C ASN A 169 -0.76 18.15 -11.46
N TYR A 170 -0.13 16.99 -11.61
CA TYR A 170 -0.85 15.77 -11.96
C TYR A 170 -1.51 15.19 -10.71
N ALA A 171 -2.85 15.10 -10.72
CA ALA A 171 -3.60 14.62 -9.57
C ALA A 171 -3.24 13.16 -9.24
N PHE A 172 -3.12 12.85 -7.95
CA PHE A 172 -2.75 11.51 -7.48
C PHE A 172 -3.62 10.41 -8.07
N LYS A 173 -4.94 10.62 -8.04
CA LYS A 173 -5.91 9.66 -8.53
C LYS A 173 -5.79 9.44 -10.03
N SER A 174 -5.52 10.49 -10.80
CA SER A 174 -5.26 10.40 -12.24
C SER A 174 -4.00 9.58 -12.52
N CYS A 175 -2.92 9.79 -11.76
CA CYS A 175 -1.71 8.96 -11.84
C CYS A 175 -2.00 7.48 -11.53
N TYR A 176 -2.69 7.21 -10.43
CA TYR A 176 -3.11 5.85 -10.08
C TYR A 176 -3.96 5.19 -11.18
N ASP A 177 -4.92 5.92 -11.73
CA ASP A 177 -5.81 5.43 -12.79
C ASP A 177 -5.05 5.18 -14.11
N PHE A 178 -4.09 6.04 -14.44
CA PHE A 178 -3.17 5.88 -15.56
C PHE A 178 -2.31 4.60 -15.41
N LEU A 179 -1.70 4.41 -14.23
CA LEU A 179 -0.84 3.27 -13.94
C LEU A 179 -1.59 1.93 -13.93
N LYS A 180 -2.87 1.93 -13.54
CA LYS A 180 -3.70 0.72 -13.50
C LYS A 180 -4.52 0.48 -14.78
N GLN A 181 -4.39 1.33 -15.80
CA GLN A 181 -5.25 1.26 -16.99
C GLN A 181 -5.16 -0.13 -17.63
N THR A 182 -6.30 -0.83 -17.69
CA THR A 182 -6.40 -2.21 -18.19
C THR A 182 -7.00 -2.32 -19.60
N SER A 183 -7.53 -1.22 -20.16
CA SER A 183 -8.12 -1.22 -21.51
C SER A 183 -7.79 0.07 -22.27
N PRO A 184 -6.92 0.00 -23.31
CA PRO A 184 -5.96 -1.10 -23.51
C PRO A 184 -5.04 -1.23 -22.28
N SER A 185 -4.60 -2.45 -21.94
CA SER A 185 -3.69 -2.64 -20.80
C SER A 185 -2.36 -1.97 -21.11
N ARG A 186 -2.07 -0.88 -20.40
CA ARG A 186 -0.85 -0.08 -20.62
C ARG A 186 0.35 -0.75 -19.97
N PHE A 187 0.15 -1.24 -18.74
CA PHE A 187 1.19 -1.86 -17.94
C PHE A 187 0.70 -3.22 -17.42
N GLN A 188 0.98 -4.28 -18.18
CA GLN A 188 0.45 -5.64 -17.91
C GLN A 188 0.76 -6.17 -16.50
N GLU A 189 1.86 -5.70 -15.90
CA GLU A 189 2.34 -6.20 -14.60
C GLU A 189 1.99 -5.29 -13.42
N ILE A 190 1.51 -4.07 -13.68
CA ILE A 190 1.12 -3.10 -12.65
C ILE A 190 -0.33 -3.36 -12.26
N GLY A 191 -0.49 -4.15 -11.20
CA GLY A 191 -1.78 -4.33 -10.54
C GLY A 191 -2.16 -3.13 -9.68
N PRO A 192 -3.40 -3.09 -9.15
CA PRO A 192 -3.90 -1.99 -8.32
C PRO A 192 -2.96 -1.62 -7.16
N LEU A 193 -2.45 -2.59 -6.40
CA LEU A 193 -1.53 -2.30 -5.30
C LEU A 193 -0.22 -1.67 -5.80
N ALA A 194 0.38 -2.20 -6.86
CA ALA A 194 1.62 -1.66 -7.42
C ALA A 194 1.41 -0.24 -7.96
N GLY A 195 0.27 0.02 -8.63
CA GLY A 195 -0.09 1.35 -9.11
C GLY A 195 -0.26 2.36 -7.98
N PHE A 196 -0.87 1.97 -6.85
CA PHE A 196 -0.99 2.83 -5.67
C PHE A 196 0.38 3.17 -5.07
N LEU A 197 1.25 2.18 -4.91
CA LEU A 197 2.60 2.38 -4.38
C LEU A 197 3.45 3.29 -5.29
N LEU A 198 3.37 3.10 -6.60
CA LEU A 198 4.07 3.95 -7.58
C LEU A 198 3.51 5.38 -7.62
N ALA A 199 2.19 5.56 -7.54
CA ALA A 199 1.61 6.90 -7.41
C ALA A 199 2.07 7.59 -6.11
N GLY A 200 2.19 6.83 -5.02
CA GLY A 200 2.82 7.28 -3.76
C GLY A 200 4.24 7.77 -3.99
N ASP A 201 5.04 7.02 -4.72
CA ASP A 201 6.43 7.39 -5.03
C ASP A 201 6.51 8.69 -5.81
N PHE A 202 5.72 8.81 -6.88
CA PHE A 202 5.67 10.06 -7.65
C PHE A 202 5.16 11.25 -6.83
N SER A 203 4.31 11.01 -5.83
CA SER A 203 3.84 12.07 -4.95
C SER A 203 4.95 12.57 -4.01
N TYR A 204 5.78 11.67 -3.49
CA TYR A 204 6.91 12.04 -2.65
C TYR A 204 8.05 12.71 -3.43
N THR A 205 8.16 12.46 -4.73
CA THR A 205 9.12 13.18 -5.60
C THR A 205 8.58 14.53 -6.11
N GLY A 206 7.33 14.89 -5.79
CA GLY A 206 6.68 16.13 -6.25
C GLY A 206 6.27 16.14 -7.73
N VAL A 207 6.37 15.00 -8.42
CA VAL A 207 5.93 14.84 -9.82
C VAL A 207 4.41 14.77 -9.91
N VAL A 208 3.80 14.18 -8.88
CA VAL A 208 2.36 14.00 -8.69
C VAL A 208 1.96 14.71 -7.41
N GLN A 209 0.73 15.23 -7.35
CA GLN A 209 0.21 15.83 -6.13
C GLN A 209 0.07 14.79 -5.01
N SER A 210 0.24 15.21 -3.75
CA SER A 210 -0.10 14.36 -2.60
C SER A 210 -1.57 13.93 -2.65
N PRO A 211 -1.91 12.69 -2.27
CA PRO A 211 -3.29 12.24 -2.28
C PRO A 211 -4.12 12.91 -1.20
N THR A 212 -5.41 13.11 -1.48
CA THR A 212 -6.39 13.43 -0.45
C THR A 212 -6.79 12.17 0.32
N VAL A 213 -7.40 12.36 1.50
CA VAL A 213 -8.01 11.27 2.28
C VAL A 213 -9.06 10.53 1.45
N ASP A 214 -9.79 11.26 0.62
CA ASP A 214 -10.84 10.73 -0.25
C ASP A 214 -10.27 9.86 -1.37
N ASP A 215 -9.15 10.27 -1.98
CA ASP A 215 -8.44 9.47 -3.00
C ASP A 215 -8.00 8.13 -2.41
N VAL A 216 -7.33 8.16 -1.25
CA VAL A 216 -6.84 6.95 -0.60
C VAL A 216 -8.00 6.07 -0.14
N GLY A 217 -9.08 6.63 0.41
CA GLY A 217 -10.28 5.88 0.77
C GLY A 217 -10.91 5.14 -0.43
N GLU A 218 -10.98 5.80 -1.59
CA GLU A 218 -11.46 5.18 -2.83
C GLU A 218 -10.54 4.03 -3.28
N ILE A 219 -9.23 4.26 -3.25
CA ILE A 219 -8.22 3.28 -3.65
C ILE A 219 -8.20 2.09 -2.70
N ILE A 220 -8.30 2.30 -1.39
CA ILE A 220 -8.40 1.23 -0.37
C ILE A 220 -9.57 0.31 -0.71
N ARG A 221 -10.74 0.88 -1.00
CA ARG A 221 -11.91 0.09 -1.39
C ARG A 221 -11.66 -0.66 -2.70
N GLY A 222 -11.07 0.00 -3.70
CA GLY A 222 -10.76 -0.59 -5.00
C GLY A 222 -9.81 -1.78 -4.91
N ILE A 223 -8.76 -1.66 -4.10
CA ILE A 223 -7.77 -2.72 -3.85
C ILE A 223 -8.40 -3.85 -2.99
N ASN A 224 -9.20 -3.50 -1.98
CA ASN A 224 -9.92 -4.45 -1.12
C ASN A 224 -9.03 -5.51 -0.43
N THR A 225 -7.80 -5.15 -0.05
CA THR A 225 -6.87 -6.07 0.63
C THR A 225 -6.59 -5.68 2.08
N GLY A 226 -5.37 -5.28 2.42
CA GLY A 226 -4.90 -5.02 3.78
C GLY A 226 -5.54 -3.77 4.39
N GLY A 227 -5.61 -2.66 3.67
CA GLY A 227 -6.24 -1.42 4.18
C GLY A 227 -7.68 -1.64 4.66
N VAL A 228 -8.53 -2.29 3.85
CA VAL A 228 -9.91 -2.64 4.27
C VAL A 228 -9.90 -3.54 5.51
N LYS A 229 -9.01 -4.54 5.58
CA LYS A 229 -8.88 -5.40 6.79
C LYS A 229 -8.49 -4.60 8.03
N GLY A 230 -7.64 -3.58 7.88
CA GLY A 230 -7.28 -2.69 8.96
C GLY A 230 -8.50 -1.96 9.51
N LEU A 231 -9.31 -1.39 8.61
CA LEU A 231 -10.55 -0.71 8.99
C LEU A 231 -11.59 -1.67 9.62
N GLU A 232 -11.69 -2.91 9.11
CA GLU A 232 -12.52 -3.97 9.71
C GLU A 232 -12.06 -4.31 11.14
N LEU A 233 -10.75 -4.47 11.36
CA LEU A 233 -10.18 -4.75 12.68
C LEU A 233 -10.47 -3.61 13.67
N LEU A 234 -10.38 -2.36 13.21
CA LEU A 234 -10.67 -1.18 14.01
C LEU A 234 -12.17 -0.99 14.28
N GLY A 235 -13.04 -1.76 13.64
CA GLY A 235 -14.49 -1.62 13.75
C GLY A 235 -15.05 -0.40 13.02
N LEU A 236 -14.26 0.21 12.12
CA LEU A 236 -14.64 1.40 11.35
C LEU A 236 -15.41 1.07 10.07
N VAL A 237 -15.32 -0.18 9.63
CA VAL A 237 -16.02 -0.73 8.47
C VAL A 237 -16.54 -2.12 8.85
N ARG A 238 -17.70 -2.50 8.33
CA ARG A 238 -18.25 -3.84 8.53
C ARG A 238 -17.28 -4.89 7.96
N PRO A 239 -16.88 -5.90 8.76
CA PRO A 239 -16.23 -7.11 8.30
C PRO A 239 -16.97 -7.71 7.11
N ARG A 240 -16.19 -8.03 6.08
CA ARG A 240 -16.69 -8.75 4.93
C ARG A 240 -17.30 -10.09 5.34
N GLU A 241 -18.57 -10.23 5.01
CA GLU A 241 -19.28 -11.49 5.15
C GLU A 241 -18.95 -12.42 3.98
N LYS A 242 -18.87 -13.73 4.27
CA LYS A 242 -18.88 -14.74 3.22
C LYS A 242 -20.25 -14.68 2.54
N GLY A 243 -20.28 -14.26 1.28
CA GLY A 243 -21.51 -14.30 0.49
C GLY A 243 -21.96 -15.74 0.24
N THR A 244 -23.15 -15.89 -0.35
CA THR A 244 -23.60 -17.17 -0.91
C THR A 244 -22.78 -17.47 -2.18
N GLY A 245 -21.55 -17.97 -2.00
CA GLY A 245 -20.58 -18.24 -3.06
C GLY A 245 -19.12 -18.05 -2.61
N ARG A 246 -18.18 -18.07 -3.57
CA ARG A 246 -16.74 -17.79 -3.30
C ARG A 246 -16.41 -16.28 -3.17
N ALA A 247 -17.36 -15.39 -3.43
CA ALA A 247 -17.15 -13.94 -3.38
C ALA A 247 -17.59 -13.35 -2.03
N PHE A 248 -16.72 -12.54 -1.42
CA PHE A 248 -17.04 -11.76 -0.23
C PHE A 248 -17.86 -10.53 -0.61
N LYS A 249 -18.85 -10.17 0.21
CA LYS A 249 -19.57 -8.90 0.03
C LYS A 249 -18.64 -7.76 0.43
N MET A 250 -18.24 -6.93 -0.52
CA MET A 250 -17.38 -5.77 -0.27
C MET A 250 -18.11 -4.70 0.52
N ALA A 251 -17.38 -4.01 1.40
CA ALA A 251 -17.86 -2.77 2.02
C ALA A 251 -18.17 -1.72 0.94
N SER A 252 -19.13 -0.84 1.24
CA SER A 252 -19.51 0.22 0.31
C SER A 252 -18.41 1.28 0.20
N MET A 253 -18.38 2.02 -0.91
CA MET A 253 -17.41 3.11 -1.08
C MET A 253 -17.56 4.18 0.01
N VAL A 254 -18.80 4.57 0.29
CA VAL A 254 -19.14 5.58 1.30
C VAL A 254 -18.64 5.14 2.69
N GLU A 255 -18.89 3.89 3.05
CA GLU A 255 -18.46 3.31 4.32
C GLU A 255 -16.93 3.27 4.47
N VAL A 256 -16.21 2.83 3.44
CA VAL A 256 -14.73 2.78 3.48
C VAL A 256 -14.14 4.19 3.57
N LYS A 257 -14.64 5.15 2.78
CA LYS A 257 -14.18 6.55 2.84
C LYS A 257 -14.45 7.16 4.22
N ALA A 258 -15.64 6.97 4.76
CA ALA A 258 -16.00 7.48 6.09
C ALA A 258 -15.13 6.87 7.20
N GLY A 259 -14.94 5.54 7.18
CA GLY A 259 -14.09 4.85 8.14
C GLY A 259 -12.63 5.29 8.05
N PHE A 260 -12.09 5.43 6.84
CA PHE A 260 -10.72 5.89 6.64
C PHE A 260 -10.53 7.37 7.05
N SER A 261 -11.50 8.23 6.75
CA SER A 261 -11.48 9.62 7.18
C SER A 261 -11.54 9.76 8.71
N LYS A 262 -12.37 8.96 9.39
CA LYS A 262 -12.42 8.89 10.85
C LYS A 262 -11.06 8.48 11.43
N LEU A 263 -10.39 7.48 10.84
CA LEU A 263 -9.05 7.07 11.26
C LEU A 263 -8.01 8.17 11.06
N GLN A 264 -7.97 8.79 9.87
CA GLN A 264 -7.01 9.84 9.55
C GLN A 264 -7.18 11.03 10.50
N GLY A 265 -8.41 11.51 10.69
CA GLY A 265 -8.70 12.64 11.58
C GLY A 265 -8.37 12.34 13.05
N PHE A 266 -8.60 11.10 13.49
CA PHE A 266 -8.19 10.65 14.82
C PHE A 266 -6.67 10.72 15.01
N LEU A 267 -5.90 10.14 14.09
CA LEU A 267 -4.43 10.18 14.17
C LEU A 267 -3.90 11.62 14.07
N ASP A 268 -4.47 12.41 13.16
CA ASP A 268 -4.10 13.81 12.98
C ASP A 268 -4.30 14.64 14.26
N THR A 269 -5.35 14.34 15.03
CA THR A 269 -5.60 15.02 16.31
C THR A 269 -4.69 14.54 17.44
N LYS A 270 -4.25 13.27 17.40
CA LYS A 270 -3.52 12.63 18.51
C LYS A 270 -2.00 12.69 18.38
N LEU A 271 -1.47 12.71 17.17
CA LEU A 271 -0.05 12.80 16.92
C LEU A 271 0.43 14.24 17.04
N THR A 272 1.56 14.44 17.71
CA THR A 272 2.21 15.76 17.76
C THR A 272 2.82 16.12 16.40
N ALA A 273 3.10 17.40 16.17
CA ALA A 273 3.76 17.85 14.94
C ALA A 273 5.14 17.17 14.73
N ALA A 274 5.90 16.96 15.81
CA ALA A 274 7.19 16.28 15.76
C ALA A 274 7.03 14.82 15.32
N GLN A 275 6.09 14.10 15.91
CA GLN A 275 5.79 12.71 15.52
C GLN A 275 5.32 12.62 14.07
N LYS A 276 4.41 13.50 13.65
CA LYS A 276 3.93 13.56 12.26
C LYS A 276 5.08 13.77 11.27
N ALA A 277 5.99 14.70 11.57
CA ALA A 277 7.16 14.94 10.73
C ALA A 277 8.10 13.72 10.73
N HIS A 278 8.35 13.13 11.89
CA HIS A 278 9.24 11.99 12.05
C HIS A 278 8.78 10.77 11.24
N MET A 279 7.48 10.46 11.24
CA MET A 279 6.92 9.31 10.52
C MET A 279 6.49 9.60 9.07
N ILE A 280 6.57 10.85 8.63
CA ILE A 280 6.02 11.33 7.35
C ILE A 280 4.50 11.02 7.32
N PHE A 281 3.78 11.59 8.29
CA PHE A 281 2.35 11.36 8.47
C PHE A 281 1.53 11.98 7.33
N ASP A 282 0.89 11.11 6.56
CA ASP A 282 -0.03 11.46 5.48
C ASP A 282 -1.07 10.32 5.29
N PRO A 283 -2.00 10.45 4.32
CA PRO A 283 -2.96 9.38 4.04
C PRO A 283 -2.33 8.04 3.60
N ILE A 284 -1.19 8.04 2.91
CA ILE A 284 -0.50 6.81 2.46
C ILE A 284 0.06 6.06 3.68
N MET A 285 0.68 6.79 4.60
CA MET A 285 1.23 6.26 5.85
C MET A 285 0.13 5.61 6.69
N SER A 286 -1.03 6.27 6.83
CA SER A 286 -2.18 5.71 7.55
C SER A 286 -2.73 4.43 6.92
N GLU A 287 -2.85 4.38 5.58
CA GLU A 287 -3.25 3.15 4.87
C GLU A 287 -2.27 2.01 5.13
N ASN A 288 -0.98 2.29 4.94
CA ASN A 288 0.06 1.29 5.09
C ASN A 288 0.09 0.77 6.52
N SER A 289 -0.03 1.65 7.52
CA SER A 289 -0.13 1.31 8.94
C SER A 289 -1.29 0.36 9.22
N GLY A 290 -2.49 0.66 8.71
CA GLY A 290 -3.66 -0.22 8.84
C GLY A 290 -3.45 -1.58 8.16
N CYS A 291 -2.81 -1.58 6.99
CA CYS A 291 -2.44 -2.81 6.28
C CYS A 291 -1.46 -3.67 7.09
N LYS A 292 -0.44 -3.06 7.73
CA LYS A 292 0.54 -3.77 8.56
C LYS A 292 -0.04 -4.28 9.88
N LEU A 293 -0.94 -3.52 10.51
CA LEU A 293 -1.64 -3.91 11.74
C LEU A 293 -2.27 -5.30 11.60
N THR A 294 -2.91 -5.56 10.46
CA THR A 294 -3.56 -6.85 10.20
C THR A 294 -2.59 -8.03 10.24
N ARG A 295 -1.31 -7.79 9.92
CA ARG A 295 -0.26 -8.81 9.90
C ARG A 295 0.23 -9.09 11.31
N VAL A 296 0.49 -8.06 12.10
CA VAL A 296 0.99 -8.20 13.49
C VAL A 296 -0.09 -8.80 14.40
N VAL A 297 -1.36 -8.42 14.23
CA VAL A 297 -2.49 -9.01 14.97
C VAL A 297 -2.65 -10.49 14.58
N LYS A 298 -2.62 -10.82 13.28
CA LYS A 298 -2.69 -12.21 12.82
C LYS A 298 -1.54 -13.06 13.34
N ALA A 299 -0.35 -12.48 13.47
CA ALA A 299 0.82 -13.14 14.03
C ALA A 299 0.83 -13.18 15.57
N LYS A 300 -0.22 -12.67 16.25
CA LYS A 300 -0.34 -12.57 17.71
C LYS A 300 0.80 -11.77 18.37
N MET A 301 1.39 -10.84 17.63
CA MET A 301 2.43 -9.92 18.11
C MET A 301 1.82 -8.69 18.78
N PHE A 302 0.55 -8.40 18.49
CA PHE A 302 -0.18 -7.25 19.02
C PHE A 302 -1.65 -7.62 19.23
N VAL A 303 -2.30 -6.98 20.21
CA VAL A 303 -3.71 -7.21 20.55
C VAL A 303 -4.46 -5.89 20.44
N ILE A 304 -5.49 -5.89 19.59
CA ILE A 304 -6.39 -4.77 19.34
C ILE A 304 -7.61 -4.81 20.25
#